data_AF-A0A2E8QPZ9-F1
#
_entry.id   AF-A0A2E8QPZ9-F1
#
_cell.length_a   1.000
_cell.length_b   1.000
_cell.length_c   1.000
_cell.angle_alpha   90.00
_cell.angle_beta   90.00
_cell.angle_gamma   90.00
#
_symmetry.space_group_name_H-M   'P 1'
#
loop_
_entity.id
_entity.type
_entity.pdbx_description
1 polymer ?
#
loop_
_entity_poly.entity_id
_entity_poly.type
_entity_poly.pdbx_seq_one_letter_code
_entity_poly.pdbx_strand_id
1 'polypeptide(L)'
;MLTDDYRKGFWLTLAGVLAFTPDALLIRLSAVDPFTLACGRGLMAGAVLLLGYRISVSGGFARALRLLGGWGILFAGLQACASLTFYASFSYTSVANVLVIFACTPLLAALFSRILFGEAVSRSTQIAIVCVTGGLIIVASGSLQSGQWIGDLLALSNAAILGLSFAIVRGRRQFNMIPAVVLGLLVAGTIGAFLQSFLRWMRCSGARLFSAEPFCCHWLLR
;
A
#
# COMPACT_ATOMS: atom_id res chain seq x y z
N MET A 1 12.15 -32.60 12.28
CA MET A 1 13.28 -32.04 11.51
C MET A 1 12.71 -30.97 10.59
N LEU A 2 12.91 -29.68 10.91
CA LEU A 2 12.48 -28.58 10.04
C LEU A 2 13.43 -28.57 8.83
N THR A 3 12.89 -28.73 7.62
CA THR A 3 13.67 -28.63 6.37
C THR A 3 14.35 -27.26 6.31
N ASP A 4 15.55 -27.20 5.74
CA ASP A 4 16.37 -25.99 5.64
C ASP A 4 15.59 -24.81 5.00
N ASP A 5 14.67 -25.11 4.08
CA ASP A 5 13.76 -24.14 3.45
C ASP A 5 12.72 -23.54 4.40
N TYR A 6 12.17 -24.35 5.33
CA TYR A 6 11.22 -23.84 6.31
C TYR A 6 11.91 -22.87 7.27
N ARG A 7 13.13 -23.21 7.71
CA ARG A 7 13.92 -22.35 8.61
C ARG A 7 14.27 -21.03 7.92
N LYS A 8 14.68 -21.06 6.66
CA LYS A 8 14.91 -19.84 5.85
C LYS A 8 13.63 -19.01 5.72
N GLY A 9 12.50 -19.64 5.40
CA GLY A 9 11.21 -18.97 5.32
C GLY A 9 10.81 -18.26 6.62
N PHE A 10 10.99 -18.94 7.77
CA PHE A 10 10.72 -18.39 9.10
C PHE A 10 11.58 -17.15 9.41
N TRP A 11 12.89 -17.20 9.14
CA TRP A 11 13.76 -16.05 9.38
C TRP A 11 13.47 -14.89 8.43
N LEU A 12 13.12 -15.17 7.18
CA LEU A 12 12.73 -14.15 6.21
C LEU A 12 11.44 -13.43 6.62
N THR A 13 10.42 -14.16 7.06
CA THR A 13 9.16 -13.54 7.52
C THR A 13 9.35 -12.77 8.82
N LEU A 14 10.12 -13.32 9.77
CA LEU A 14 10.41 -12.65 11.03
C LEU A 14 11.17 -11.33 10.81
N ALA A 15 12.22 -11.35 9.98
CA ALA A 15 12.96 -10.14 9.64
C ALA A 15 12.08 -9.10 8.94
N GLY A 16 11.20 -9.54 8.03
CA GLY A 16 10.24 -8.67 7.35
C GLY A 16 9.25 -7.99 8.30
N VAL A 17 8.68 -8.74 9.25
CA VAL A 17 7.74 -8.19 10.25
C VAL A 17 8.44 -7.21 11.20
N LEU A 18 9.67 -7.53 11.64
CA LEU A 18 10.46 -6.63 12.48
C LEU A 18 10.80 -5.32 11.75
N ALA A 19 11.17 -5.40 10.48
CA ALA A 19 11.43 -4.22 9.66
C ALA A 19 10.15 -3.41 9.37
N PHE A 20 8.99 -4.06 9.33
CA PHE A 20 7.69 -3.40 9.10
C PHE A 20 7.15 -2.71 10.35
N THR A 21 7.34 -3.28 11.55
CA THR A 21 6.82 -2.72 12.83
C THR A 21 6.98 -1.20 13.03
N PRO A 22 8.15 -0.57 12.77
CA PRO A 22 8.31 0.87 12.97
C PRO A 22 7.61 1.74 11.91
N ASP A 23 7.07 1.16 10.82
CA ASP A 23 6.62 1.92 9.66
C ASP A 23 5.50 2.92 9.99
N ALA A 24 4.45 2.47 10.69
CA ALA A 24 3.29 3.30 11.01
C ALA A 24 3.66 4.41 12.01
N LEU A 25 4.58 4.12 12.93
CA LEU A 25 5.11 5.10 13.88
C LEU A 25 5.93 6.16 13.15
N LEU A 26 6.83 5.76 12.25
CA LEU A 26 7.67 6.67 11.46
C LEU A 26 6.83 7.57 10.53
N ILE A 27 5.77 7.03 9.92
CA ILE A 27 4.84 7.80 9.10
C ILE A 27 4.22 8.92 9.94
N ARG A 28 3.73 8.59 11.14
CA ARG A 28 3.09 9.57 12.02
C ARG A 28 4.09 10.60 12.58
N LEU A 29 5.30 10.15 12.95
CA LEU A 29 6.34 11.02 13.49
C LEU A 29 6.91 11.97 12.44
N SER A 30 6.94 11.56 11.17
CA SER A 30 7.47 12.39 10.08
C SER A 30 6.69 13.70 9.91
N ALA A 31 5.42 13.75 10.29
CA ALA A 31 4.52 14.92 10.12
C ALA A 31 4.53 15.51 8.70
N VAL A 32 4.96 14.72 7.72
CA VAL A 32 5.06 15.12 6.31
C VAL A 32 3.73 14.82 5.61
N ASP A 33 3.35 15.68 4.67
CA ASP A 33 2.19 15.46 3.80
C ASP A 33 2.19 14.03 3.20
N PRO A 34 1.05 13.30 3.23
CA PRO A 34 0.97 11.89 2.82
C PRO A 34 1.39 11.66 1.36
N PHE A 35 1.15 12.65 0.50
CA PHE A 35 1.55 12.58 -0.91
C PHE A 35 3.07 12.69 -1.10
N THR A 36 3.76 13.41 -0.23
CA THR A 36 5.23 13.47 -0.20
C THR A 36 5.82 12.15 0.24
N LEU A 37 5.22 11.51 1.25
CA LEU A 37 5.60 10.17 1.68
C LEU A 37 5.37 9.15 0.57
N ALA A 38 4.25 9.23 -0.14
CA ALA A 38 3.94 8.37 -1.28
C ALA A 38 4.97 8.53 -2.42
N CYS A 39 5.34 9.76 -2.76
CA CYS A 39 6.36 10.06 -3.75
C CYS A 39 7.74 9.51 -3.34
N GLY A 40 8.21 9.89 -2.13
CA GLY A 40 9.53 9.51 -1.64
C GLY A 40 9.68 8.00 -1.49
N ARG A 41 8.72 7.33 -0.84
CA ARG A 41 8.75 5.88 -0.64
C ARG A 41 8.46 5.12 -1.94
N GLY A 42 7.53 5.59 -2.78
CA GLY A 42 7.20 4.96 -4.05
C GLY A 42 8.38 4.96 -5.03
N LEU A 43 9.04 6.11 -5.22
CA LEU A 43 10.20 6.22 -6.10
C LEU A 43 11.41 5.47 -5.57
N MET A 44 11.73 5.60 -4.27
CA MET A 44 12.87 4.88 -3.67
C MET A 44 12.66 3.37 -3.67
N ALA A 45 11.49 2.89 -3.23
CA ALA A 45 11.19 1.46 -3.22
C ALA A 45 11.15 0.89 -4.65
N GLY A 46 10.55 1.62 -5.60
CA GLY A 46 10.54 1.25 -7.01
C GLY A 46 11.96 1.15 -7.59
N ALA A 47 12.83 2.12 -7.32
CA ALA A 47 14.22 2.13 -7.77
C ALA A 47 15.05 0.98 -7.16
N VAL A 48 14.95 0.77 -5.84
CA VAL A 48 15.67 -0.30 -5.14
C VAL A 48 15.22 -1.67 -5.63
N LEU A 49 13.92 -1.90 -5.79
CA LEU A 49 13.42 -3.17 -6.30
C LEU A 49 13.78 -3.39 -7.77
N LEU A 50 13.82 -2.33 -8.58
CA LEU A 50 14.28 -2.41 -9.96
C LEU A 50 15.78 -2.80 -10.02
N LEU A 51 16.62 -2.16 -9.20
CA LEU A 51 18.04 -2.49 -9.07
C LEU A 51 18.24 -3.92 -8.56
N GLY A 52 17.57 -4.30 -7.48
CA GLY A 52 17.65 -5.65 -6.91
C GLY A 52 17.19 -6.72 -7.89
N TYR A 53 16.14 -6.46 -8.66
CA TYR A 53 15.67 -7.37 -9.71
C TYR A 53 16.67 -7.45 -10.87
N ARG A 54 17.25 -6.32 -11.29
CA ARG A 54 18.27 -6.29 -12.36
C ARG A 54 19.55 -7.03 -11.99
N ILE A 55 19.93 -7.01 -10.72
CA ILE A 55 21.08 -7.74 -10.18
C ILE A 55 20.78 -9.22 -10.01
N SER A 56 19.58 -9.57 -9.52
CA SER A 56 19.19 -10.97 -9.26
C SER A 56 18.78 -11.75 -10.51
N VAL A 57 18.27 -11.06 -11.55
CA VAL A 57 17.80 -11.68 -12.79
C VAL A 57 18.45 -10.97 -13.98
N SER A 58 19.56 -11.54 -14.47
CA SER A 58 20.26 -11.05 -15.65
C SER A 58 19.46 -11.34 -16.92
N GLY A 59 18.71 -10.34 -17.39
CA GLY A 59 18.09 -10.35 -18.71
C GLY A 59 16.65 -10.84 -18.73
N GLY A 60 15.71 -9.90 -18.71
CA GLY A 60 14.32 -10.19 -19.08
C GLY A 60 13.24 -9.41 -18.35
N PHE A 61 13.48 -8.22 -17.77
CA PHE A 61 12.41 -7.42 -17.16
C PHE A 61 11.23 -7.19 -18.11
N ALA A 62 11.51 -6.79 -19.35
CA ALA A 62 10.49 -6.62 -20.39
C ALA A 62 9.82 -7.94 -20.81
N ARG A 63 10.52 -9.08 -20.75
CA ARG A 63 9.96 -10.40 -21.08
C ARG A 63 9.04 -10.88 -19.95
N ALA A 64 9.46 -10.72 -18.70
CA ALA A 64 8.64 -11.03 -17.52
C ALA A 64 7.39 -10.15 -17.47
N LEU A 65 7.51 -8.87 -17.85
CA LEU A 65 6.37 -7.97 -17.96
C LEU A 65 5.37 -8.40 -19.05
N ARG A 66 5.87 -8.79 -20.23
CA ARG A 66 5.04 -9.32 -21.32
C ARG A 66 4.34 -10.62 -20.94
N LEU A 67 5.00 -11.49 -20.16
CA LEU A 67 4.41 -12.73 -19.65
C LEU A 67 3.28 -12.49 -18.64
N LEU A 68 3.33 -11.38 -17.90
CA LEU A 68 2.22 -10.99 -17.01
C LEU A 68 1.02 -10.41 -17.75
N GLY A 69 1.20 -9.89 -18.98
CA GLY A 69 0.14 -9.34 -19.82
C GLY A 69 -0.70 -8.27 -19.11
N GLY A 70 -2.02 -8.25 -19.37
CA GLY A 70 -2.95 -7.29 -18.75
C GLY A 70 -3.11 -7.43 -17.22
N TRP A 71 -2.86 -8.62 -16.68
CA TRP A 71 -2.92 -8.85 -15.23
C TRP A 71 -1.81 -8.11 -14.48
N GLY A 72 -0.63 -7.96 -15.10
CA GLY A 72 0.46 -7.18 -14.51
C GLY A 72 0.14 -5.69 -14.44
N ILE A 73 -0.55 -5.14 -15.43
CA ILE A 73 -0.98 -3.74 -15.44
C ILE A 73 -2.06 -3.52 -14.38
N LEU A 74 -3.06 -4.42 -14.31
CA LEU A 74 -4.08 -4.36 -13.27
C LEU A 74 -3.45 -4.42 -11.87
N PHE A 75 -2.52 -5.33 -11.65
CA PHE A 75 -1.83 -5.46 -10.37
C PHE A 75 -0.98 -4.23 -10.03
N ALA A 76 -0.27 -3.66 -11.02
CA ALA A 76 0.47 -2.42 -10.84
C ALA A 76 -0.46 -1.24 -10.46
N GLY A 77 -1.63 -1.14 -11.09
CA GLY A 77 -2.65 -0.14 -10.76
C GLY A 77 -3.20 -0.32 -9.35
N LEU A 78 -3.56 -1.55 -8.97
CA LEU A 78 -3.98 -1.89 -7.61
C LEU A 78 -2.90 -1.53 -6.58
N GLN A 79 -1.65 -1.87 -6.87
CA GLN A 79 -0.52 -1.57 -5.99
C GLN A 79 -0.31 -0.07 -5.82
N ALA A 80 -0.46 0.71 -6.89
CA ALA A 80 -0.35 2.16 -6.84
C ALA A 80 -1.48 2.81 -6.01
N CYS A 81 -2.72 2.38 -6.25
CA CYS A 81 -3.87 2.82 -5.45
C CYS A 81 -3.69 2.46 -3.98
N ALA A 82 -3.25 1.23 -3.67
CA ALA A 82 -2.98 0.80 -2.30
C ALA A 82 -1.97 1.70 -1.62
N SER A 83 -0.84 2.00 -2.26
CA SER A 83 0.17 2.89 -1.68
C SER A 83 -0.39 4.28 -1.36
N LEU A 84 -1.17 4.87 -2.26
CA LEU A 84 -1.76 6.20 -2.04
C LEU A 84 -2.78 6.18 -0.89
N THR A 85 -3.71 5.23 -0.91
CA THR A 85 -4.76 5.12 0.10
C THR A 85 -4.19 4.76 1.47
N PHE A 86 -3.13 3.94 1.52
CA PHE A 86 -2.40 3.61 2.73
C PHE A 86 -1.89 4.87 3.45
N TYR A 87 -1.08 5.71 2.79
CA TYR A 87 -0.55 6.91 3.42
C TYR A 87 -1.65 7.92 3.78
N ALA A 88 -2.64 8.08 2.90
CA ALA A 88 -3.76 8.97 3.17
C ALA A 88 -4.57 8.53 4.41
N SER A 89 -4.79 7.24 4.62
CA SER A 89 -5.55 6.74 5.78
C SER A 89 -4.93 7.18 7.12
N PHE A 90 -3.61 7.10 7.26
CA PHE A 90 -2.89 7.53 8.47
C PHE A 90 -2.95 9.04 8.74
N SER A 91 -3.18 9.86 7.71
CA SER A 91 -3.35 11.31 7.88
C SER A 91 -4.74 11.69 8.36
N TYR A 92 -5.76 10.89 8.06
CA TYR A 92 -7.16 11.21 8.34
C TYR A 92 -7.76 10.43 9.53
N THR A 93 -7.12 9.37 10.02
CA THR A 93 -7.58 8.60 11.19
C THR A 93 -6.41 8.20 12.12
N SER A 94 -6.72 7.65 13.29
CA SER A 94 -5.71 7.12 14.22
C SER A 94 -5.03 5.86 13.68
N VAL A 95 -3.71 5.74 13.88
CA VAL A 95 -2.93 4.53 13.56
C VAL A 95 -3.59 3.26 14.12
N ALA A 96 -4.14 3.31 15.34
CA ALA A 96 -4.81 2.17 15.96
C ALA A 96 -6.01 1.69 15.12
N ASN A 97 -6.85 2.60 14.64
CA ASN A 97 -8.01 2.27 13.82
C ASN A 97 -7.58 1.66 12.49
N VAL A 98 -6.58 2.23 11.82
CA VAL A 98 -6.03 1.68 10.57
C VAL A 98 -5.53 0.25 10.77
N LEU A 99 -4.75 0.00 11.82
CA LEU A 99 -4.18 -1.33 12.11
C LEU A 99 -5.27 -2.38 12.39
N VAL A 100 -6.32 -2.01 13.12
CA VAL A 100 -7.45 -2.91 13.38
C VAL A 100 -8.20 -3.23 12.09
N ILE A 101 -8.45 -2.23 11.23
CA ILE A 101 -9.06 -2.46 9.92
C ILE A 101 -8.16 -3.36 9.06
N PHE A 102 -6.84 -3.17 9.11
CA PHE A 102 -5.88 -3.93 8.31
C PHE A 102 -5.73 -5.38 8.76
N ALA A 103 -6.02 -5.69 10.03
CA ALA A 103 -6.11 -7.08 10.49
C ALA A 103 -7.18 -7.88 9.71
N CYS A 104 -8.13 -7.21 9.06
CA CYS A 104 -9.16 -7.82 8.22
C CYS A 104 -8.64 -8.18 6.80
N THR A 105 -7.52 -7.62 6.36
CA THR A 105 -6.92 -7.84 5.02
C THR A 105 -6.80 -9.32 4.62
N PRO A 106 -6.26 -10.25 5.44
CA PRO A 106 -6.15 -11.66 5.06
C PRO A 106 -7.52 -12.33 4.85
N LEU A 107 -8.58 -11.85 5.50
CA LEU A 107 -9.93 -12.37 5.32
C LEU A 107 -10.56 -11.86 4.03
N LEU A 108 -10.35 -10.57 3.70
CA LEU A 108 -10.72 -10.04 2.39
C LEU A 108 -9.97 -10.79 1.27
N ALA A 109 -8.69 -11.11 1.48
CA ALA A 109 -7.93 -11.94 0.55
C ALA A 109 -8.55 -13.33 0.36
N ALA A 110 -8.97 -13.99 1.44
CA ALA A 110 -9.66 -15.28 1.36
C ALA A 110 -11.00 -15.18 0.63
N LEU A 111 -11.77 -14.12 0.88
CA LEU A 111 -13.04 -13.84 0.21
C LEU A 111 -12.85 -13.60 -1.30
N PHE A 112 -11.91 -12.74 -1.69
CA PHE A 112 -11.59 -12.52 -3.10
C PHE A 112 -11.01 -13.75 -3.78
N SER A 113 -10.20 -14.56 -3.08
CA SER A 113 -9.70 -15.83 -3.59
C SER A 113 -10.85 -16.79 -3.95
N ARG A 114 -11.89 -16.84 -3.12
CA ARG A 114 -13.12 -17.60 -3.41
C ARG A 114 -13.83 -17.09 -4.64
N ILE A 115 -14.00 -15.76 -4.75
CA ILE A 115 -14.75 -15.13 -5.84
C ILE A 115 -14.01 -15.29 -7.18
N LEU A 116 -12.68 -15.11 -7.19
CA LEU A 116 -11.86 -15.14 -8.41
C LEU A 116 -11.53 -16.56 -8.88
N PHE A 117 -11.21 -17.47 -7.96
CA PHE A 117 -10.71 -18.81 -8.29
C PHE A 117 -11.72 -19.92 -7.99
N GLY A 118 -12.86 -19.61 -7.39
CA GLY A 118 -13.93 -20.59 -7.11
C GLY A 118 -13.56 -21.64 -6.06
N GLU A 119 -12.43 -21.50 -5.36
CA GLU A 119 -11.99 -22.48 -4.37
C GLU A 119 -12.98 -22.58 -3.19
N ALA A 120 -13.30 -23.81 -2.79
CA ALA A 120 -14.19 -24.07 -1.66
C ALA A 120 -13.53 -23.61 -0.35
N VAL A 121 -14.01 -22.50 0.19
CA VAL A 121 -13.55 -21.95 1.46
C VAL A 121 -14.08 -22.82 2.62
N SER A 122 -13.19 -23.20 3.52
CA SER A 122 -13.54 -23.98 4.71
C SER A 122 -14.59 -23.27 5.57
N ARG A 123 -15.46 -24.04 6.26
CA ARG A 123 -16.45 -23.46 7.19
C ARG A 123 -15.80 -22.59 8.27
N SER A 124 -14.59 -22.95 8.72
CA SER A 124 -13.81 -22.15 9.69
C SER A 124 -13.52 -20.73 9.18
N THR A 125 -13.13 -20.59 7.92
CA THR A 125 -12.86 -19.28 7.31
C THR A 125 -14.14 -18.46 7.11
N GLN A 126 -15.29 -19.10 6.83
CA GLN A 126 -16.58 -18.38 6.75
C GLN A 126 -16.96 -17.78 8.10
N ILE A 127 -16.79 -18.52 9.20
CA ILE A 127 -17.03 -18.02 10.56
C ILE A 127 -16.08 -16.88 10.88
N ALA A 128 -14.79 -17.00 10.52
CA ALA A 128 -13.80 -15.93 10.72
C ALA A 128 -14.18 -14.63 9.97
N ILE A 129 -14.70 -14.74 8.74
CA ILE A 129 -15.20 -13.58 7.98
C ILE A 129 -16.33 -12.92 8.75
N VAL A 130 -17.35 -13.66 9.21
CA VAL A 130 -18.48 -13.12 9.97
C VAL A 130 -18.01 -12.44 11.27
N CYS A 131 -17.13 -13.10 12.04
CA CYS A 131 -16.58 -12.53 13.27
C CYS A 131 -15.85 -11.21 13.03
N VAL A 132 -15.04 -11.14 11.97
CA VAL A 132 -14.29 -9.91 11.67
C VAL A 132 -15.17 -8.83 11.07
N THR A 133 -16.18 -9.16 10.28
CA THR A 133 -17.20 -8.18 9.88
C THR A 133 -17.87 -7.58 11.11
N GLY A 134 -18.16 -8.37 12.14
CA GLY A 134 -18.64 -7.87 13.44
C GLY A 134 -17.64 -6.93 14.14
N GLY A 135 -16.37 -7.33 14.23
CA GLY A 135 -15.31 -6.49 14.80
C GLY A 135 -15.14 -5.15 14.06
N LEU A 136 -15.23 -5.18 12.73
CA LEU A 136 -15.15 -3.99 11.88
C LEU A 136 -16.32 -3.02 12.12
N ILE A 137 -17.54 -3.54 12.33
CA ILE A 137 -18.72 -2.71 12.66
C ILE A 137 -18.53 -2.00 14.01
N ILE A 138 -17.95 -2.68 15.01
CA ILE A 138 -17.67 -2.10 16.32
C ILE A 138 -16.64 -0.97 16.23
N VAL A 139 -15.59 -1.16 15.42
CA VAL A 139 -14.58 -0.13 15.20
C VAL A 139 -15.17 1.06 14.45
N ALA A 140 -15.94 0.78 13.39
CA ALA A 140 -16.62 1.81 12.63
C ALA A 140 -17.54 2.65 13.52
N SER A 141 -18.27 2.04 14.46
CA SER A 141 -19.16 2.78 15.37
C SER A 141 -18.42 3.68 16.35
N GLY A 142 -17.23 3.28 16.83
CA GLY A 142 -16.35 4.14 17.63
C GLY A 142 -15.86 5.36 16.84
N SER A 143 -15.52 5.16 15.56
CA SER A 143 -15.13 6.27 14.69
C SER A 143 -16.29 7.19 14.32
N LEU A 144 -17.54 6.69 14.34
CA LEU A 144 -18.73 7.51 14.09
C LEU A 144 -18.74 8.76 14.99
N GLN A 145 -18.34 8.59 16.26
CA GLN A 145 -18.31 9.67 17.26
C GLN A 145 -17.11 10.61 17.14
N SER A 146 -15.99 10.18 16.56
CA SER A 146 -14.76 10.96 16.49
C SER A 146 -14.61 11.80 15.21
N GLY A 147 -15.52 11.64 14.25
CA GLY A 147 -15.51 12.36 12.96
C GLY A 147 -14.44 11.86 11.97
N GLN A 148 -13.77 10.74 12.24
CA GLN A 148 -12.64 10.22 11.44
C GLN A 148 -13.04 9.24 10.32
N TRP A 149 -14.30 9.27 9.88
CA TRP A 149 -14.87 8.18 9.06
C TRP A 149 -14.25 8.13 7.67
N ILE A 150 -13.78 9.29 7.17
CA ILE A 150 -13.11 9.38 5.87
C ILE A 150 -11.84 8.52 5.89
N GLY A 151 -11.04 8.60 6.96
CA GLY A 151 -9.80 7.83 7.07
C GLY A 151 -10.06 6.34 7.22
N ASP A 152 -11.13 5.97 7.91
CA ASP A 152 -11.55 4.57 8.05
C ASP A 152 -12.07 3.99 6.74
N LEU A 153 -12.82 4.76 5.96
CA LEU A 153 -13.26 4.35 4.63
C LEU A 153 -12.06 4.17 3.70
N LEU A 154 -11.07 5.07 3.76
CA LEU A 154 -9.81 4.91 3.04
C LEU A 154 -9.06 3.65 3.52
N ALA A 155 -8.94 3.42 4.83
CA ALA A 155 -8.28 2.24 5.38
C ALA A 155 -8.96 0.94 4.92
N LEU A 156 -10.30 0.91 4.90
CA LEU A 156 -11.08 -0.23 4.42
C LEU A 156 -10.89 -0.45 2.92
N SER A 157 -10.91 0.62 2.14
CA SER A 157 -10.64 0.59 0.69
C SER A 157 -9.24 0.00 0.44
N ASN A 158 -8.24 0.45 1.20
CA ASN A 158 -6.88 -0.08 1.10
C ASN A 158 -6.80 -1.56 1.48
N ALA A 159 -7.44 -1.97 2.58
CA ALA A 159 -7.50 -3.37 3.00
C ALA A 159 -8.16 -4.26 1.94
N ALA A 160 -9.20 -3.78 1.25
CA ALA A 160 -9.82 -4.48 0.14
C ALA A 160 -8.88 -4.62 -1.06
N ILE A 161 -8.18 -3.55 -1.45
CA ILE A 161 -7.19 -3.58 -2.54
C ILE A 161 -6.04 -4.54 -2.20
N LEU A 162 -5.51 -4.48 -0.98
CA LEU A 162 -4.45 -5.40 -0.53
C LEU A 162 -4.94 -6.84 -0.49
N GLY A 163 -6.17 -7.07 -0.03
CA GLY A 163 -6.80 -8.39 -0.04
C GLY A 163 -6.90 -8.95 -1.45
N LEU A 164 -7.37 -8.15 -2.40
CA LEU A 164 -7.45 -8.52 -3.82
C LEU A 164 -6.06 -8.83 -4.40
N SER A 165 -5.06 -8.00 -4.10
CA SER A 165 -3.68 -8.22 -4.50
C SER A 165 -3.13 -9.55 -3.96
N PHE A 166 -3.35 -9.86 -2.68
CA PHE A 166 -2.95 -11.13 -2.09
C PHE A 166 -3.67 -12.33 -2.71
N ALA A 167 -4.97 -12.20 -3.02
CA ALA A 167 -5.71 -13.24 -3.72
C ALA A 167 -5.12 -13.53 -5.11
N ILE A 168 -4.79 -12.48 -5.88
CA ILE A 168 -4.16 -12.59 -7.19
C ILE A 168 -2.78 -13.28 -7.09
N VAL A 169 -1.94 -12.85 -6.14
CA VAL A 169 -0.61 -13.47 -5.90
C VAL A 169 -0.75 -14.94 -5.53
N ARG A 170 -1.76 -15.28 -4.72
CA ARG A 170 -1.99 -16.66 -4.29
C ARG A 170 -2.44 -17.57 -5.42
N GLY A 171 -3.38 -17.13 -6.25
CA GLY A 171 -3.86 -17.93 -7.38
C GLY A 171 -2.89 -18.00 -8.57
N ARG A 172 -1.95 -17.05 -8.67
CA ARG A 172 -0.92 -17.01 -9.73
C ARG A 172 0.50 -17.29 -9.20
N ARG A 173 0.66 -18.17 -8.20
CA ARG A 173 1.98 -18.55 -7.63
C ARG A 173 3.02 -19.03 -8.65
N GLN A 174 2.59 -19.47 -9.83
CA GLN A 174 3.49 -19.92 -10.90
C GLN A 174 4.20 -18.76 -11.64
N PHE A 175 3.72 -17.51 -11.50
CA PHE A 175 4.32 -16.35 -12.14
C PHE A 175 4.99 -15.42 -11.13
N ASN A 176 6.21 -14.98 -11.45
CA ASN A 176 6.92 -13.98 -10.65
C ASN A 176 6.20 -12.63 -10.78
N MET A 177 5.49 -12.20 -9.72
CA MET A 177 4.76 -10.92 -9.72
C MET A 177 5.63 -9.71 -9.35
N ILE A 178 6.88 -9.93 -8.97
CA ILE A 178 7.86 -8.90 -8.59
C ILE A 178 7.96 -7.77 -9.64
N PRO A 179 7.99 -8.03 -10.97
CA PRO A 179 8.03 -6.97 -11.98
C PRO A 179 6.80 -6.06 -11.98
N ALA A 180 5.61 -6.59 -11.66
CA ALA A 180 4.39 -5.78 -11.56
C ALA A 180 4.38 -4.91 -10.30
N VAL A 181 4.96 -5.40 -9.19
CA VAL A 181 5.15 -4.60 -7.97
C VAL A 181 6.06 -3.40 -8.24
N VAL A 182 7.16 -3.61 -8.97
CA VAL A 182 8.09 -2.53 -9.38
C VAL A 182 7.34 -1.45 -10.17
N LEU A 183 6.55 -1.85 -11.17
CA LEU A 183 5.75 -0.89 -11.94
C LEU A 183 4.74 -0.16 -11.08
N GLY A 184 4.03 -0.89 -10.20
CA GLY A 184 3.04 -0.29 -9.30
C GLY A 184 3.64 0.76 -8.39
N LEU A 185 4.82 0.49 -7.81
CA LEU A 185 5.54 1.45 -6.95
C LEU A 185 6.06 2.66 -7.72
N LEU A 186 6.59 2.46 -8.93
CA LEU A 186 7.01 3.57 -9.79
C LEU A 186 5.83 4.44 -10.20
N VAL A 187 4.70 3.84 -10.58
CA VAL A 187 3.46 4.56 -10.91
C VAL A 187 2.89 5.28 -9.68
N ALA A 188 2.92 4.65 -8.50
CA ALA A 188 2.53 5.31 -7.25
C ALA A 188 3.40 6.54 -6.98
N GLY A 189 4.72 6.40 -7.18
CA GLY A 189 5.70 7.47 -7.01
C GLY A 189 5.48 8.62 -7.97
N THR A 190 5.23 8.35 -9.26
CA THR A 190 4.97 9.38 -10.26
C THR A 190 3.62 10.08 -10.05
N ILE A 191 2.56 9.34 -9.69
CA ILE A 191 1.27 9.94 -9.33
C ILE A 191 1.42 10.80 -8.08
N GLY A 192 2.16 10.32 -7.06
CA GLY A 192 2.48 11.09 -5.86
C GLY A 192 3.21 12.38 -6.20
N ALA A 193 4.26 12.32 -7.03
CA ALA A 193 5.02 13.48 -7.48
C ALA A 193 4.16 14.49 -8.26
N PHE A 194 3.30 14.00 -9.16
CA PHE A 194 2.38 14.84 -9.94
C PHE A 194 1.34 15.52 -9.05
N LEU A 195 0.76 14.80 -8.09
CA LEU A 195 -0.24 15.36 -7.19
C LEU A 195 0.40 16.37 -6.22
N GLN A 196 1.63 16.12 -5.78
CA GLN A 196 2.41 17.09 -5.01
C GLN A 196 2.76 18.34 -5.81
N SER A 197 3.20 18.21 -7.06
CA SER A 197 3.55 19.37 -7.89
C SER A 197 2.30 20.20 -8.19
N PHE A 198 1.15 19.56 -8.39
CA PHE A 198 -0.15 20.21 -8.52
C PHE A 198 -0.59 20.93 -7.23
N LEU A 199 -0.47 20.28 -6.07
CA LEU A 199 -0.80 20.89 -4.77
C LEU A 199 0.13 22.05 -4.41
N ARG A 200 1.43 21.94 -4.69
CA ARG A 200 2.40 23.04 -4.56
C ARG A 200 2.07 24.19 -5.50
N TRP A 201 1.69 23.88 -6.75
CA TRP A 201 1.26 24.89 -7.70
C TRP A 201 -0.02 25.61 -7.23
N MET A 202 -1.01 24.89 -6.70
CA MET A 202 -2.22 25.52 -6.11
C MET A 202 -1.91 26.35 -4.86
N ARG A 203 -1.02 25.90 -3.97
CA ARG A 203 -0.56 26.70 -2.82
C ARG A 203 0.17 27.98 -3.28
N CYS A 204 1.02 27.89 -4.30
CA CYS A 204 1.71 29.05 -4.87
C CYS A 204 0.79 29.97 -5.71
N SER A 205 -0.24 29.42 -6.36
CA SER A 205 -1.22 30.20 -7.13
C SER A 205 -2.27 30.85 -6.22
N GLY A 206 -2.64 30.21 -5.10
CA GLY A 206 -3.42 30.81 -4.02
C GLY A 206 -2.65 31.86 -3.23
N ALA A 207 -1.34 31.65 -2.99
CA ALA A 207 -0.46 32.66 -2.41
C ALA A 207 -0.27 33.88 -3.31
N ARG A 208 -0.38 33.73 -4.64
CA ARG A 208 -0.34 34.86 -5.60
C ARG A 208 -1.58 35.75 -5.58
N LEU A 209 -2.70 35.31 -4.99
CA LEU A 209 -3.86 36.17 -4.74
C LEU A 209 -3.79 36.93 -3.41
N PHE A 210 -2.90 36.53 -2.48
CA PHE A 210 -2.78 37.13 -1.15
C PHE A 210 -1.42 37.78 -0.84
N SER A 211 -0.43 37.68 -1.74
CA SER A 211 0.89 38.29 -1.55
C SER A 211 1.34 38.98 -2.83
N ALA A 212 0.94 40.25 -2.96
CA ALA A 212 1.82 41.26 -3.50
C ALA A 212 2.82 41.64 -2.41
N GLU A 213 3.86 40.82 -2.17
CA GLU A 213 5.09 41.23 -1.45
C GLU A 213 6.24 40.24 -1.81
N PRO A 214 7.46 40.72 -2.13
CA PRO A 214 8.54 39.93 -2.73
C PRO A 214 9.50 39.36 -1.67
N PHE A 215 9.18 38.20 -1.05
CA PHE A 215 10.11 37.58 -0.08
C PHE A 215 10.25 36.05 -0.21
N CYS A 216 9.95 35.48 -1.38
CA CYS A 216 9.92 34.04 -1.62
C CYS A 216 11.27 33.37 -2.01
N CYS A 217 12.42 34.01 -1.80
CA CYS A 217 13.71 33.45 -2.26
C CYS A 217 14.73 33.03 -1.19
N HIS A 218 14.49 33.18 0.13
CA HIS A 218 15.57 32.94 1.12
C HIS A 218 15.53 31.60 1.89
N TRP A 219 14.47 30.79 1.81
CA TRP A 219 14.32 29.60 2.67
C TRP A 219 14.70 28.25 2.03
N LEU A 220 15.43 28.25 0.92
CA LEU A 220 15.88 27.04 0.23
C LEU A 220 17.32 26.59 0.59
N LEU A 221 17.91 27.12 1.65
CA LEU A 221 19.20 26.68 2.22
C LEU A 221 19.20 26.78 3.76
N ARG A 222 18.45 25.92 4.45
CA ARG A 222 18.78 25.42 5.79
C ARG A 222 17.94 24.21 6.17
#